data_AF-A0AAU5KCY6-F1
#
_entry.id   AF-A0AAU5KCY6-F1
#
_cell.length_a   1.000
_cell.length_b   1.000
_cell.length_c   1.000
_cell.angle_alpha   90.00
_cell.angle_beta   90.00
_cell.angle_gamma   90.00
#
_symmetry.space_group_name_H-M   'P 1'
#
loop_
_entity.id
_entity.type
_entity.pdbx_description
1 polymer ?
#
loop_
_entity_poly.entity_id
_entity_poly.type
_entity_poly.pdbx_seq_one_letter_code
_entity_poly.pdbx_strand_id
1 'polypeptide(L)'
;MCYANTVPPPDRDPVCNVGKWLFVPDRRNAAGDVRAGYLSCNGERVVLRHCSRLLAEFLRTIRQLEESFAARIVVEPAAVEG
;
A
#
# COMPACT_ATOMS: atom_id res chain seq x y z
N MET A 1 -11.37 25.18 4.96
CA MET A 1 -11.54 24.03 4.05
C MET A 1 -10.70 22.88 4.62
N CYS A 2 -11.29 22.04 5.45
CA CYS A 2 -10.58 20.92 6.06
C CYS A 2 -10.63 19.75 5.07
N TYR A 3 -9.48 19.31 4.58
CA TYR A 3 -9.41 18.10 3.77
C TYR A 3 -9.74 16.92 4.69
N ALA A 4 -10.91 16.30 4.48
CA ALA A 4 -11.27 15.08 5.17
C ALA A 4 -10.23 14.01 4.82
N ASN A 5 -9.45 13.58 5.81
CA ASN A 5 -8.69 12.34 5.78
C ASN A 5 -9.69 11.19 5.59
N THR A 6 -10.04 10.92 4.35
CA THR A 6 -10.81 9.75 3.98
C THR A 6 -9.86 8.57 4.07
N VAL A 7 -9.85 7.94 5.25
CA VAL A 7 -9.24 6.62 5.42
C VAL A 7 -9.89 5.74 4.35
N PRO A 8 -9.14 5.27 3.33
CA PRO A 8 -9.73 4.43 2.30
C PRO A 8 -10.35 3.21 2.98
N PRO A 9 -11.51 2.74 2.50
CA PRO A 9 -12.16 1.59 3.11
C PRO A 9 -11.14 0.43 3.25
N PRO A 10 -11.08 -0.24 4.40
CA PRO A 10 -10.03 -1.21 4.73
C PRO A 10 -9.94 -2.40 3.76
N ASP A 11 -10.94 -2.56 2.90
CA ASP A 11 -11.09 -3.70 1.99
C ASP A 11 -10.29 -3.63 0.68
N ARG A 12 -9.56 -2.54 0.41
CA ARG A 12 -8.76 -2.45 -0.82
C ARG A 12 -7.35 -2.01 -0.52
N ASP A 13 -6.43 -2.93 -0.72
CA ASP A 13 -5.03 -2.58 -0.88
C ASP A 13 -4.88 -1.50 -1.96
N PRO A 14 -4.15 -0.41 -1.69
CA PRO A 14 -3.93 0.63 -2.67
C PRO A 14 -3.03 0.13 -3.80
N VAL A 15 -3.23 0.69 -4.99
CA VAL A 15 -2.28 0.55 -6.09
C VAL A 15 -0.99 1.27 -5.69
N CYS A 16 0.16 0.66 -5.95
CA CYS A 16 1.44 1.26 -5.57
C CYS A 16 2.58 0.93 -6.52
N ASN A 17 3.63 1.75 -6.47
CA ASN A 17 4.86 1.48 -7.20
C ASN A 17 5.72 0.46 -6.44
N VAL A 18 6.29 -0.48 -7.19
CA VAL A 18 7.28 -1.47 -6.75
C VAL A 18 8.45 -1.37 -7.73
N GLY A 19 9.40 -0.48 -7.41
CA GLY A 19 10.43 -0.06 -8.36
C GLY A 19 9.80 0.53 -9.62
N LYS A 20 10.15 -0.01 -10.80
CA LYS A 20 9.59 0.42 -12.09
C LYS A 20 8.18 -0.12 -12.40
N TRP A 21 7.66 -1.03 -11.58
CA TRP A 21 6.38 -1.68 -11.80
C TRP A 21 5.27 -1.00 -10.99
N LEU A 22 4.08 -0.91 -11.56
CA LEU A 22 2.86 -0.56 -10.85
C LEU A 22 2.17 -1.85 -10.38
N PHE A 23 2.09 -2.06 -9.08
CA PHE A 23 1.35 -3.16 -8.47
C PHE A 23 -0.12 -2.78 -8.30
N VAL A 24 -0.99 -3.60 -8.89
CA VAL A 24 -2.44 -3.55 -8.74
C VAL A 24 -2.88 -4.80 -7.97
N PRO A 25 -3.42 -4.66 -6.75
CA PRO A 25 -3.83 -5.81 -5.94
C PRO A 25 -5.13 -6.43 -6.45
N ASP A 26 -5.51 -7.54 -5.82
CA ASP A 26 -6.76 -8.22 -6.11
C ASP A 26 -7.95 -7.26 -6.02
N ARG A 27 -8.87 -7.37 -6.98
CA ARG A 27 -10.11 -6.58 -6.97
C ARG A 27 -11.31 -7.50 -6.93
N ARG A 28 -12.20 -7.24 -5.97
CA ARG A 28 -13.50 -7.89 -5.87
C ARG A 28 -14.59 -7.00 -6.46
N ASN A 29 -15.41 -7.56 -7.35
CA ASN A 29 -16.60 -6.88 -7.88
C ASN A 29 -17.81 -7.04 -6.93
N ALA A 30 -18.93 -6.37 -7.23
CA ALA A 30 -20.15 -6.45 -6.42
C ALA A 30 -20.80 -7.85 -6.39
N ALA A 31 -20.52 -8.68 -7.39
CA ALA A 31 -20.96 -10.07 -7.44
C ALA A 31 -20.07 -11.01 -6.60
N GLY A 32 -18.95 -10.51 -6.08
CA GLY A 32 -18.01 -11.27 -5.27
C GLY A 32 -16.86 -11.92 -6.04
N ASP A 33 -16.81 -11.78 -7.38
CA ASP A 33 -15.73 -12.31 -8.22
C ASP A 33 -14.42 -11.60 -7.92
N VAL A 34 -13.36 -12.39 -7.74
CA VAL A 34 -12.01 -11.88 -7.49
C VAL A 34 -11.22 -11.88 -8.80
N ARG A 35 -10.75 -10.70 -9.19
CA ARG A 35 -9.73 -10.55 -10.24
C ARG A 35 -8.36 -10.53 -9.57
N ALA A 36 -7.50 -11.47 -9.96
CA ALA A 36 -6.13 -11.54 -9.48
C ALA A 36 -5.36 -10.26 -9.80
N GLY A 37 -4.56 -9.83 -8.83
CA GLY A 37 -3.65 -8.71 -8.94
C GLY A 37 -2.57 -8.95 -9.97
N TYR A 38 -1.93 -7.87 -10.39
CA TYR A 38 -0.93 -7.89 -11.44
C TYR A 38 0.10 -6.77 -11.26
N LEU A 39 1.25 -6.95 -11.90
CA LEU A 39 2.23 -5.90 -12.13
C LEU A 39 2.05 -5.33 -13.53
N SER A 40 2.19 -4.02 -13.67
CA SER A 40 2.12 -3.31 -14.95
C SER A 40 3.34 -2.43 -15.15
N CYS A 41 3.97 -2.47 -16.32
CA CYS A 41 5.09 -1.60 -16.66
C CYS A 41 5.12 -1.43 -18.19
N ASN A 42 5.13 -0.18 -18.69
CA ASN A 42 5.29 0.12 -20.12
C ASN A 42 4.37 -0.67 -21.06
N GLY A 43 3.11 -0.91 -20.66
CA GLY A 43 2.14 -1.69 -21.43
C GLY A 43 2.20 -3.21 -21.22
N GLU A 44 3.25 -3.73 -20.58
CA GLU A 44 3.33 -5.12 -20.16
C GLU A 44 2.50 -5.35 -18.89
N ARG A 45 1.91 -6.55 -18.81
CA ARG A 45 1.14 -7.00 -17.64
C ARG A 45 1.53 -8.41 -17.22
N VAL A 46 1.88 -8.57 -15.95
CA VAL A 46 2.20 -9.87 -15.33
C VAL A 46 1.16 -10.17 -14.25
N VAL A 47 0.33 -11.20 -14.47
CA VAL A 47 -0.73 -11.60 -13.53
C VAL A 47 -0.14 -12.45 -12.41
N LEU A 48 -0.44 -12.09 -11.17
CA LEU A 48 0.08 -12.71 -9.96
C LEU A 48 -0.95 -13.67 -9.33
N ARG A 49 -1.30 -14.75 -10.03
CA ARG A 49 -2.42 -15.64 -9.66
C ARG A 49 -2.36 -16.22 -8.24
N HIS A 50 -1.15 -16.48 -7.73
CA HIS A 50 -0.95 -17.19 -6.46
C HIS A 50 -0.25 -16.35 -5.39
N CYS A 51 0.29 -15.18 -5.75
CA CYS A 51 1.15 -14.38 -4.86
C CYS A 51 0.74 -12.92 -4.75
N SER A 52 -0.34 -12.47 -5.43
CA SER A 52 -0.85 -11.10 -5.34
C SER A 52 -1.13 -10.69 -3.89
N ARG A 53 -1.82 -11.55 -3.13
CA ARG A 53 -2.14 -11.32 -1.73
C ARG A 53 -0.90 -11.24 -0.84
N LEU A 54 0.05 -12.17 -1.00
CA LEU A 54 1.30 -12.17 -0.25
C LEU A 54 2.10 -10.89 -0.50
N LEU A 55 2.15 -10.44 -1.76
CA LEU A 55 2.80 -9.18 -2.12
C LEU A 55 2.09 -7.98 -1.50
N ALA A 56 0.75 -7.96 -1.51
CA ALA A 56 -0.03 -6.89 -0.88
C ALA A 56 0.22 -6.82 0.64
N GLU A 57 0.20 -7.96 1.33
CA GLU A 57 0.49 -8.06 2.77
C GLU A 57 1.92 -7.61 3.10
N PHE A 58 2.91 -8.00 2.28
CA PHE A 58 4.29 -7.55 2.41
C PHE A 58 4.42 -6.03 2.26
N LEU A 59 3.84 -5.46 1.21
CA LEU A 59 3.89 -4.01 0.95
C LEU A 59 3.17 -3.20 2.03
N ARG A 60 2.05 -3.72 2.56
CA ARG A 60 1.34 -3.13 3.71
C ARG A 60 2.23 -3.12 4.95
N THR A 61 2.93 -4.22 5.21
CA THR A 61 3.84 -4.34 6.36
C THR A 61 4.99 -3.33 6.28
N ILE A 62 5.62 -3.19 5.11
CA ILE A 62 6.69 -2.19 4.90
C ILE A 62 6.19 -0.78 5.19
N ARG A 63 5.01 -0.40 4.67
CA ARG A 63 4.43 0.93 4.91
C ARG A 63 4.13 1.20 6.38
N GLN A 64 3.57 0.22 7.08
CA GLN A 64 3.30 0.34 8.51
C GLN A 64 4.61 0.54 9.31
N LEU A 65 5.68 -0.14 8.91
CA LEU A 65 7.01 0.07 9.49
C LEU A 65 7.52 1.48 9.19
N GLU A 66 7.46 1.93 7.94
CA GLU A 66 7.89 3.28 7.54
C GLU A 66 7.13 4.38 8.30
N GLU A 67 5.80 4.27 8.40
CA GLU A 67 4.96 5.18 9.17
C GLU A 67 5.32 5.18 10.66
N SER A 68 5.54 3.99 11.24
CA SER A 68 5.95 3.85 12.64
C SER A 68 7.33 4.46 12.91
N PHE A 69 8.28 4.30 11.99
CA PHE A 69 9.60 4.93 12.08
C PHE A 69 9.50 6.45 11.97
N ALA A 70 8.76 6.96 10.98
CA ALA A 70 8.56 8.39 10.80
C ALA A 70 7.91 9.04 12.03
N ALA A 71 6.89 8.40 12.61
CA ALA A 71 6.24 8.87 13.83
C ALA A 71 7.20 8.96 15.03
N ARG A 72 8.17 8.05 15.15
CA ARG A 72 9.18 8.09 16.23
C ARG A 72 10.18 9.24 16.07
N ILE A 73 10.60 9.53 14.83
CA ILE A 73 11.53 10.64 14.54
C ILE A 73 10.88 12.00 14.86
N VAL A 74 9.60 12.16 14.54
CA VAL A 74 8.87 13.42 14.83
C VAL A 74 8.62 13.62 16.32
N VAL A 75 8.65 12.56 17.12
CA VAL A 75 8.42 12.59 18.57
C VAL A 75 9.70 12.78 19.39
N GLU A 76 10.90 12.81 18.78
CA GLU A 76 12.11 13.26 19.48
C GLU A 76 11.98 14.76 19.81
N PRO A 77 11.75 15.16 21.08
CA PRO A 77 11.65 16.55 21.44
C PRO A 77 13.07 17.10 21.60
N ALA A 78 13.22 18.36 21.22
CA ALA A 78 14.28 19.24 21.67
C ALA A 78 14.51 19.06 23.18
N ALA A 79 15.55 18.33 23.55
CA ALA A 79 16.02 18.19 24.90
C ALA A 79 17.52 18.51 24.93
N VAL A 80 17.85 19.78 24.74
CA VAL A 80 19.02 20.41 25.40
C VAL A 80 18.69 21.89 25.65
N GLU A 81 18.07 22.17 26.80
CA GLU A 81 18.39 23.39 27.55
C GLU A 81 19.18 22.97 28.79
N GLY A 82 20.28 23.67 29.04
CA GLY A 82 21.23 23.47 30.13
C GLY A 82 22.52 24.21 29.84
#